data_AF-A0A7C3FSX7-F1
#
_entry.id   AF-A0A7C3FSX7-F1
#
_cell.length_a   1.000
_cell.length_b   1.000
_cell.length_c   1.000
_cell.angle_alpha   90.00
_cell.angle_beta   90.00
_cell.angle_gamma   90.00
#
_symmetry.space_group_name_H-M   'P 1'
#
loop_
_entity.id
_entity.type
_entity.pdbx_description
1 polymer ?
#
loop_
_entity_poly.entity_id
_entity_poly.type
_entity_poly.pdbx_seq_one_letter_code
_entity_poly.pdbx_strand_id
1 'polypeptide(L)' 'EIYKTHATAEDILAFYQETLATQGWEFDPEATLTNETGTAWFFKREEEGVIQTIRVLIAPKDDDTSVTVQWIYE' A
#
# COMPACT_ATOMS: atom_id res chain seq x y z
N GLU A 1 -0.12 -7.51 -8.93
CA GLU A 1 1.20 -7.91 -9.47
C GLU A 1 2.24 -7.93 -8.34
N ILE A 2 3.39 -8.59 -8.52
CA ILE A 2 4.49 -8.62 -7.54
C ILE A 2 5.68 -7.87 -8.13
N TYR A 3 6.18 -6.86 -7.41
CA TYR A 3 7.36 -6.07 -7.75
C TYR A 3 8.48 -6.33 -6.74
N LYS A 4 9.74 -6.21 -7.16
CA LYS A 4 10.92 -6.31 -6.29
C LYS A 4 11.69 -5.01 -6.30
N THR A 5 12.20 -4.61 -5.14
CA THR A 5 12.98 -3.38 -4.98
C THR A 5 13.94 -3.51 -3.80
N HIS A 6 15.06 -2.78 -3.84
CA HIS A 6 16.00 -2.70 -2.73
C HIS A 6 15.59 -1.63 -1.69
N ALA A 7 14.47 -0.92 -1.92
CA ALA A 7 13.94 0.07 -0.99
C ALA A 7 13.46 -0.58 0.31
N THR A 8 13.53 0.16 1.41
CA THR A 8 13.04 -0.30 2.71
C THR A 8 11.51 -0.30 2.73
N ALA A 9 10.91 -1.03 3.68
CA ALA A 9 9.46 -1.03 3.84
C ALA A 9 8.90 0.37 4.15
N GLU A 10 9.65 1.19 4.88
CA GLU A 10 9.29 2.57 5.20
C GLU A 10 9.30 3.46 3.95
N ASP A 11 10.35 3.36 3.12
CA ASP A 11 10.44 4.12 1.87
C ASP A 11 9.31 3.76 0.90
N ILE A 12 8.98 2.47 0.82
CA ILE A 12 7.89 1.97 -0.02
C ILE A 12 6.55 2.51 0.48
N LEU A 13 6.30 2.47 1.80
CA LEU A 13 5.06 3.02 2.34
C LEU A 13 4.94 4.52 2.06
N ALA A 14 5.99 5.29 2.34
CA ALA A 14 6.02 6.73 2.09
C ALA A 14 5.72 7.04 0.62
N PHE A 15 6.35 6.30 -0.31
CA PHE A 15 6.08 6.43 -1.74
C PHE A 15 4.59 6.24 -2.09
N TYR A 16 3.95 5.19 -1.58
CA TYR A 16 2.53 4.95 -1.86
C TYR A 16 1.62 5.96 -1.18
N GLN A 17 1.93 6.40 0.05
CA GLN A 17 1.19 7.45 0.73
C GLN A 17 1.21 8.75 -0.06
N GLU A 18 2.37 9.22 -0.48
CA GLU A 18 2.49 10.45 -1.28
C GLU A 18 1.82 10.31 -2.64
N THR A 19 2.10 9.21 -3.35
CA THR A 19 1.60 9.00 -4.72
C THR A 19 0.08 8.87 -4.75
N LEU A 20 -0.51 8.13 -3.82
CA LEU A 20 -1.96 7.90 -3.79
C LEU A 20 -2.71 9.09 -3.19
N ALA A 21 -2.12 9.83 -2.23
CA ALA A 21 -2.71 11.06 -1.70
C ALA A 21 -2.92 12.12 -2.79
N THR A 22 -1.97 12.28 -3.73
CA THR A 22 -2.15 13.21 -4.88
C THR A 22 -3.31 12.83 -5.80
N GLN A 23 -3.80 11.60 -5.72
CA GLN A 23 -4.92 11.07 -6.50
C GLN A 23 -6.22 11.00 -5.68
N GLY A 24 -6.23 11.55 -4.46
CA GLY A 24 -7.40 11.59 -3.58
C GLY A 24 -7.66 10.31 -2.80
N TRP A 25 -6.68 9.41 -2.68
CA TRP A 25 -6.78 8.26 -1.79
C TRP A 25 -6.39 8.64 -0.37
N GLU A 26 -7.09 8.05 0.59
CA GLU A 26 -6.87 8.16 2.03
C GLU A 26 -6.11 6.92 2.52
N PHE A 27 -5.05 7.09 3.32
CA PHE A 27 -4.31 5.99 3.94
C PHE A 27 -4.98 5.57 5.25
N ASP A 28 -5.09 4.26 5.47
CA ASP A 28 -5.55 3.69 6.74
C ASP A 28 -4.40 3.65 7.77
N PRO A 29 -4.46 4.43 8.86
CA PRO A 29 -3.40 4.46 9.85
C PRO A 29 -3.37 3.22 10.75
N GLU A 30 -4.42 2.39 10.75
CA GLU A 30 -4.42 1.11 11.48
C GLU A 30 -3.64 0.02 10.74
N ALA A 31 -3.24 0.30 9.49
CA ALA A 31 -2.44 -0.59 8.68
C ALA A 31 -1.07 -0.84 9.32
N THR A 32 -0.83 -2.08 9.70
CA THR A 32 0.36 -2.46 10.49
C THR A 32 1.54 -2.75 9.56
N LEU A 33 2.55 -1.89 9.58
CA LEU A 33 3.91 -2.26 9.18
C LEU A 33 4.58 -2.99 10.34
N THR A 34 4.87 -4.28 10.19
CA THR A 34 5.79 -4.99 11.10
C THR A 34 7.13 -5.20 10.41
N ASN A 35 8.19 -5.41 11.20
CA ASN A 35 9.56 -5.62 10.69
C ASN A 35 9.71 -6.81 9.73
N GLU A 36 8.75 -7.73 9.69
CA GLU A 36 8.80 -8.93 8.86
C GLU A 36 7.83 -8.89 7.69
N THR A 37 6.72 -8.17 7.81
CA THR A 37 5.75 -7.95 6.72
C THR A 37 4.85 -6.76 7.08
N GLY A 38 4.60 -5.89 6.12
CA GLY A 38 3.68 -4.77 6.23
C GLY A 38 2.47 -4.96 5.33
N THR A 39 1.28 -4.61 5.82
CA THR A 39 0.12 -4.39 4.95
C THR A 39 -0.30 -2.94 5.09
N ALA A 40 -0.40 -2.23 3.98
CA ALA A 40 -0.96 -0.88 3.89
C ALA A 40 -2.31 -0.93 3.17
N TRP A 41 -3.28 -0.18 3.69
CA TRP A 41 -4.61 -0.05 3.09
C TRP A 41 -4.84 1.39 2.68
N PHE A 42 -5.43 1.56 1.50
CA PHE A 42 -5.80 2.86 0.96
C PHE A 42 -7.24 2.81 0.46
N PHE A 43 -7.98 3.87 0.71
CA PHE A 43 -9.39 3.98 0.33
C PHE A 43 -9.63 5.23 -0.49
N LYS A 44 -10.55 5.15 -1.45
CA LYS A 44 -11.04 6.32 -2.17
C LYS A 44 -12.56 6.28 -2.25
N ARG A 45 -13.19 7.37 -1.82
CA ARG A 45 -14.63 7.56 -1.94
C ARG A 45 -14.96 8.23 -3.27
N GLU A 46 -15.81 7.59 -4.04
CA GLU A 46 -16.38 8.16 -5.27
C GLU A 46 -17.74 8.81 -4.99
N GLU A 47 -18.22 9.67 -5.90
CA GLU A 47 -19.43 10.50 -5.70
C GLU A 47 -20.70 9.69 -5.37
N GLU A 48 -20.80 8.45 -5.85
CA GLU A 48 -21.96 7.57 -5.62
C GLU A 48 -21.87 6.76 -4.32
N GLY A 49 -20.86 7.01 -3.49
CA GLY A 49 -20.63 6.28 -2.24
C GLY A 49 -19.90 4.94 -2.43
N VAL A 50 -19.44 4.64 -3.64
CA VAL A 50 -18.55 3.49 -3.91
C VAL A 50 -17.20 3.74 -3.24
N ILE A 51 -16.73 2.77 -2.47
CA ILE A 51 -15.40 2.77 -1.86
C ILE A 51 -14.52 1.87 -2.70
N GLN A 52 -13.46 2.44 -3.28
CA GLN A 52 -12.39 1.66 -3.88
C GLN A 52 -11.32 1.42 -2.83
N THR A 53 -10.80 0.20 -2.78
CA THR A 53 -9.78 -0.19 -1.81
C THR A 53 -8.54 -0.71 -2.53
N ILE A 54 -7.37 -0.19 -2.17
CA ILE A 54 -6.07 -0.74 -2.57
C ILE A 54 -5.40 -1.31 -1.33
N ARG A 55 -4.93 -2.54 -1.47
CA ARG A 55 -4.05 -3.19 -0.49
C ARG A 55 -2.65 -3.30 -1.05
N VAL A 56 -1.66 -2.78 -0.33
CA VAL A 56 -0.24 -2.92 -0.64
C VAL A 56 0.40 -3.83 0.41
N LEU A 57 0.89 -4.99 -0.02
CA LEU A 57 1.64 -5.92 0.81
C LEU A 57 3.14 -5.68 0.59
N ILE A 58 3.88 -5.51 1.67
CA ILE A 58 5.32 -5.24 1.66
C ILE A 58 6.00 -6.36 2.46
N ALA A 59 6.77 -7.21 1.79
CA ALA A 59 7.43 -8.36 2.39
C ALA A 59 8.94 -8.28 2.12
N PRO A 60 9.75 -7.87 3.12
CA PRO A 60 11.20 -8.01 3.08
C PRO A 60 11.59 -9.49 2.88
N LYS A 61 12.52 -9.76 1.97
CA LYS A 61 13.06 -11.11 1.71
C LYS A 61 14.52 -11.03 1.28
N ASP A 62 15.39 -11.53 2.16
CA ASP A 62 16.84 -11.53 1.96
C ASP A 62 17.36 -10.09 1.71
N ASP A 63 17.91 -9.80 0.52
CA ASP A 63 18.42 -8.47 0.11
C ASP A 63 17.37 -7.59 -0.62
N ASP A 64 16.17 -8.11 -0.88
CA ASP A 64 15.11 -7.43 -1.64
C ASP A 64 13.83 -7.26 -0.81
N THR A 65 13.02 -6.25 -1.14
CA THR A 65 11.64 -6.11 -0.67
C THR A 65 10.67 -6.45 -1.79
N SER A 66 9.78 -7.40 -1.53
CA SER A 66 8.68 -7.74 -2.44
C SER A 66 7.45 -6.89 -2.14
N VAL A 67 6.89 -6.25 -3.15
CA VAL A 67 5.69 -5.42 -3.06
C VAL A 67 4.58 -6.02 -3.90
N THR A 68 3.42 -6.28 -3.29
CA THR A 68 2.22 -6.76 -3.99
C THR A 68 1.12 -5.73 -3.88
N VAL A 69 0.60 -5.27 -5.02
CA VAL A 69 -0.55 -4.36 -5.06
C VAL A 69 -1.79 -5.14 -5.48
N GLN A 70 -2.87 -5.03 -4.70
CA GLN A 70 -4.17 -5.66 -4.93
C GLN A 70 -5.28 -4.61 -4.94
N TRP A 71 -6.08 -4.62 -6.01
CA TRP A 71 -7.31 -3.83 -6.12
C TRP A 71 -8.47 -4.63 -5.57
N ILE A 72 -9.24 -4.02 -4.67
CA ILE A 72 -10.40 -4.62 -4.02
C ILE A 72 -11.60 -3.76 -4.36
N TYR A 73 -12.60 -4.38 -4.98
CA TYR A 73 -13.87 -3.77 -5.35
C TYR A 73 -14.93 -4.34 -4.40
N GLU A 74 -15.59 -3.46 -3.63
CA GLU A 74 -16.68 -3.80 -2.71
C GLU A 74 -18.02 -3.22 -3.20
#